data_AF-A0A1Z9QGF9-F1
#
_entry.id   AF-A0A1Z9QGF9-F1
#
_cell.length_a   1.000
_cell.length_b   1.000
_cell.length_c   1.000
_cell.angle_alpha   90.00
_cell.angle_beta   90.00
_cell.angle_gamma   90.00
#
_symmetry.space_group_name_H-M   'P 1'
#
loop_
_entity.id
_entity.type
_entity.pdbx_description
1 polymer ?
#
loop_
_entity_poly.entity_id
_entity_poly.type
_entity_poly.pdbx_seq_one_letter_code
_entity_poly.pdbx_strand_id
1 'polypeptide(L)'
;MGSRSSGAFRERSPPKAGPCKGPVGSGLRIPRLRDRVRDGYPSWMPTDAASRTEHAPMLKDRYEAVLQRVGEAARRSGRRPEEIVTVAVTKNASMDVVRELFDLGHRHFGENRVQQLAARAAQVDEYRDRIREHPGASGRETPDRPNWHMVGSLQRNKVRKAIENARLIHSLDSLRLAEEIQSQSAKRDRVTEVLIEVNFGEEQKGGIAAPAVRHLVDQMGSMLNVRVRGLMCMAPNTEDEALIRNTFDRCREVFEDVRKFIRESDRIDVLSMGMSNDFEMAIECGANLIRVGNAIVGDPVVESGDDEPTPEDATD
;
A
#
# COMPACT_ATOMS: atom_id res chain seq x y z
N MET A 1 39.48 -8.58 -47.73
CA MET A 1 39.52 -7.64 -48.86
C MET A 1 38.26 -6.78 -48.75
N GLY A 2 38.35 -5.58 -48.18
CA GLY A 2 38.08 -4.31 -48.88
C GLY A 2 36.60 -3.91 -48.68
N SER A 3 36.20 -2.72 -48.26
CA SER A 3 36.84 -1.41 -48.20
C SER A 3 36.06 -0.48 -47.24
N ARG A 4 36.77 0.55 -46.77
CA ARG A 4 36.36 1.62 -45.85
C ARG A 4 35.45 2.68 -46.48
N SER A 5 34.66 3.37 -45.65
CA SER A 5 34.50 4.85 -45.64
C SER A 5 33.62 5.26 -44.45
N SER A 6 34.15 5.69 -43.29
CA SER A 6 34.59 7.06 -42.95
C SER A 6 33.54 8.17 -43.15
N GLY A 7 32.87 8.56 -42.07
CA GLY A 7 32.08 9.79 -41.96
C GLY A 7 32.17 10.32 -40.53
N ALA A 8 33.19 11.16 -40.28
CA ALA A 8 33.42 11.82 -39.00
C ALA A 8 32.47 13.01 -38.84
N PHE A 9 31.66 13.05 -37.77
CA PHE A 9 30.90 14.23 -37.39
C PHE A 9 31.62 14.91 -36.21
N ARG A 10 32.06 16.15 -36.45
CA ARG A 10 32.86 16.96 -35.54
C ARG A 10 32.05 17.41 -34.32
N GLU A 11 32.64 17.20 -33.15
CA GLU A 11 32.27 17.84 -31.89
C GLU A 11 32.37 19.38 -32.00
N ARG A 12 31.37 20.09 -31.47
CA ARG A 12 31.43 21.55 -31.26
C ARG A 12 31.62 21.82 -29.77
N SER A 13 32.79 22.33 -29.40
CA SER A 13 33.08 22.87 -28.06
C SER A 13 32.41 24.23 -27.83
N PRO A 14 32.10 24.61 -26.57
CA PRO A 14 31.30 25.79 -26.24
C PRO A 14 32.12 27.09 -26.29
N PRO A 15 31.49 28.27 -26.47
CA PRO A 15 32.19 29.55 -26.41
C PRO A 15 32.57 29.93 -24.97
N LYS A 16 33.80 30.45 -24.85
CA LYS A 16 34.47 30.90 -23.62
C LYS A 16 33.93 32.24 -23.12
N ALA A 17 33.85 32.37 -21.79
CA ALA A 17 33.62 33.62 -21.07
C ALA A 17 34.82 34.58 -21.18
N GLY A 18 34.54 35.87 -21.32
CA GLY A 18 35.50 36.98 -21.24
C GLY A 18 35.02 38.06 -20.25
N PRO A 19 35.93 38.89 -19.69
CA PRO A 19 35.70 39.62 -18.44
C PRO A 19 35.16 41.04 -18.67
N CYS A 20 34.28 41.51 -17.78
CA CYS A 20 33.92 42.92 -17.68
C CYS A 20 34.18 43.44 -16.26
N LYS A 21 35.08 44.42 -16.17
CA LYS A 21 35.41 45.19 -14.95
C LYS A 21 34.67 46.54 -14.96
N GLY A 22 34.07 46.88 -13.81
CA GLY A 22 33.87 48.24 -13.26
C GLY A 22 32.79 49.13 -13.89
N PRO A 23 32.27 50.18 -13.17
CA PRO A 23 32.96 50.91 -12.10
C PRO A 23 32.19 51.12 -10.77
N VAL A 24 32.92 51.74 -9.84
CA VAL A 24 32.66 52.11 -8.44
C VAL A 24 31.77 53.35 -8.31
N GLY A 25 30.96 53.44 -7.25
CA GLY A 25 30.43 54.73 -6.77
C GLY A 25 29.32 54.67 -5.70
N SER A 26 29.66 55.18 -4.50
CA SER A 26 28.82 55.87 -3.48
C SER A 26 27.35 55.46 -3.31
N GLY A 27 26.87 55.00 -2.15
CA GLY A 27 27.10 55.52 -0.80
C GLY A 27 25.78 56.08 -0.26
N LEU A 28 25.14 55.38 0.69
CA LEU A 28 24.13 55.95 1.59
C LEU A 28 24.01 55.09 2.85
N ARG A 29 24.38 55.68 3.98
CA ARG A 29 24.26 55.18 5.35
C ARG A 29 22.97 55.72 5.96
N ILE A 30 22.18 54.92 6.69
CA ILE A 30 21.40 55.41 7.85
C ILE A 30 21.16 54.22 8.85
N PRO A 31 20.76 54.43 10.12
CA PRO A 31 21.57 54.08 11.30
C PRO A 31 20.92 53.04 12.24
N ARG A 32 21.69 52.54 13.21
CA ARG A 32 21.18 51.82 14.38
C ARG A 32 20.61 52.81 15.41
N LEU A 33 19.48 52.50 16.03
CA LEU A 33 19.13 53.08 17.33
C LEU A 33 18.39 52.07 18.22
N ARG A 34 18.92 51.97 19.45
CA ARG A 34 18.40 51.26 20.61
C ARG A 34 17.23 52.01 21.26
N ASP A 35 16.41 51.22 21.93
CA ASP A 35 15.68 51.46 23.18
C ASP A 35 14.77 52.70 23.31
N ARG A 36 13.45 52.44 23.37
CA ARG A 36 12.60 53.02 24.41
C ARG A 36 11.31 52.20 24.59
N VAL A 37 11.21 51.54 25.75
CA VAL A 37 9.96 51.03 26.33
C VAL A 37 9.22 52.21 26.96
N ARG A 38 7.92 52.35 26.70
CA ARG A 38 6.87 52.51 27.73
C ARG A 38 5.46 52.62 27.16
N ASP A 39 4.57 52.00 27.93
CA ASP A 39 3.14 52.29 28.12
C ASP A 39 2.12 51.66 27.14
N GLY A 40 1.65 50.47 27.54
CA GLY A 40 0.23 50.14 27.79
C GLY A 40 -0.78 50.22 26.62
N TYR A 41 -1.19 49.06 26.11
CA TYR A 41 -2.42 48.92 25.31
C TYR A 41 -3.55 48.29 26.14
N PRO A 42 -4.76 48.88 26.17
CA PRO A 42 -5.92 48.32 26.86
C PRO A 42 -6.58 47.18 26.08
N SER A 43 -7.12 46.22 26.83
CA SER A 43 -7.84 45.04 26.36
C SER A 43 -9.21 45.42 25.80
N TRP A 44 -9.38 45.41 24.48
CA TRP A 44 -10.57 44.95 23.75
C TRP A 44 -10.39 45.27 22.25
N MET A 45 -9.68 44.42 21.52
CA MET A 45 -9.84 44.32 20.06
C MET A 45 -9.74 42.85 19.70
N PRO A 46 -10.64 42.30 18.87
CA PRO A 46 -10.50 40.94 18.38
C PRO A 46 -9.30 40.93 17.44
N THR A 47 -8.22 40.24 17.81
CA THR A 47 -7.25 39.79 16.82
C THR A 47 -7.95 38.70 16.02
N ASP A 48 -8.22 38.99 14.75
CA ASP A 48 -8.50 38.01 13.70
C ASP A 48 -7.32 37.03 13.59
N ALA A 49 -7.20 36.14 14.56
CA ALA A 49 -6.67 34.81 14.36
C ALA A 49 -7.87 33.97 13.94
N ALA A 50 -8.35 34.19 12.71
CA ALA A 50 -9.10 33.16 12.01
C ALA A 50 -8.17 31.94 11.96
N SER A 51 -8.39 31.03 12.90
CA SER A 51 -7.82 29.71 12.93
C SER A 51 -8.02 29.11 11.54
N ARG A 52 -6.94 28.99 10.77
CA ARG A 52 -6.89 27.98 9.73
C ARG A 52 -6.88 26.65 10.45
N THR A 53 -8.06 26.20 10.83
CA THR A 53 -8.32 24.80 11.08
C THR A 53 -8.19 24.15 9.71
N GLU A 54 -6.96 23.73 9.36
CA GLU A 54 -6.76 22.79 8.26
C GLU A 54 -7.65 21.59 8.58
N HIS A 55 -8.84 21.54 7.96
CA HIS A 55 -9.70 20.38 8.05
C HIS A 55 -8.89 19.23 7.46
N ALA A 56 -8.64 18.20 8.27
CA ALA A 56 -8.02 16.97 7.77
C ALA A 56 -8.77 16.54 6.50
N PRO A 57 -8.06 16.20 5.41
CA PRO A 57 -8.70 15.92 4.12
C PRO A 57 -9.73 14.79 4.30
N MET A 58 -10.87 14.88 3.62
CA MET A 58 -11.93 13.87 3.72
C MET A 58 -11.40 12.52 3.19
N LEU A 59 -12.05 11.41 3.58
CA LEU A 59 -11.65 10.07 3.12
C LEU A 59 -11.60 9.99 1.59
N LYS A 60 -12.60 10.56 0.93
CA LYS A 60 -12.67 10.67 -0.53
C LYS A 60 -11.44 11.36 -1.13
N ASP A 61 -11.03 12.50 -0.57
CA ASP A 61 -9.88 13.27 -1.09
C ASP A 61 -8.59 12.46 -0.99
N ARG A 62 -8.38 11.79 0.16
CA ARG A 62 -7.21 10.91 0.36
C ARG A 62 -7.23 9.73 -0.61
N TYR A 63 -8.40 9.10 -0.79
CA TYR A 63 -8.57 8.00 -1.73
C TYR A 63 -8.26 8.41 -3.17
N GLU A 64 -8.83 9.53 -3.64
CA GLU A 64 -8.59 10.05 -4.98
C GLU A 64 -7.13 10.46 -5.20
N ALA A 65 -6.50 11.09 -4.20
CA ALA A 65 -5.08 11.45 -4.25
C ALA A 65 -4.18 10.21 -4.37
N VAL A 66 -4.48 9.13 -3.66
CA VAL A 66 -3.75 7.85 -3.80
C VAL A 66 -3.94 7.27 -5.19
N LEU A 67 -5.18 7.20 -5.71
CA LEU A 67 -5.43 6.69 -7.05
C LEU A 67 -4.71 7.51 -8.14
N GLN A 68 -4.63 8.83 -7.97
CA GLN A 68 -3.87 9.70 -8.86
C GLN A 68 -2.37 9.34 -8.83
N ARG A 69 -1.76 9.25 -7.64
CA ARG A 69 -0.35 8.88 -7.47
C ARG A 69 -0.03 7.51 -8.07
N VAL A 70 -0.93 6.54 -7.89
CA VAL A 70 -0.84 5.21 -8.52
C VAL A 70 -0.85 5.33 -10.04
N GLY A 71 -1.78 6.10 -10.60
CA GLY A 71 -1.86 6.31 -12.04
C GLY A 71 -0.65 7.02 -12.62
N GLU A 72 -0.07 7.97 -11.90
CA GLU A 72 1.17 8.65 -12.30
C GLU A 72 2.37 7.70 -12.29
N ALA A 73 2.54 6.90 -11.22
CA ALA A 73 3.60 5.90 -11.14
C ALA A 73 3.48 4.83 -12.24
N ALA A 74 2.26 4.34 -12.50
CA ALA A 74 2.00 3.40 -13.59
C ALA A 74 2.43 3.98 -14.95
N ARG A 75 2.03 5.23 -15.24
CA ARG A 75 2.39 5.91 -16.50
C ARG A 75 3.90 6.14 -16.63
N ARG A 76 4.59 6.54 -15.56
CA ARG A 76 6.07 6.65 -15.55
C ARG A 76 6.75 5.32 -15.89
N SER A 77 6.11 4.22 -15.53
CA SER A 77 6.58 2.85 -15.79
C SER A 77 6.16 2.31 -17.16
N GLY A 78 5.50 3.11 -18.00
CA GLY A 78 4.99 2.68 -19.31
C GLY A 78 3.79 1.73 -19.24
N ARG A 79 3.08 1.69 -18.09
CA ARG A 79 1.95 0.79 -17.83
C ARG A 79 0.65 1.55 -17.69
N ARG A 80 -0.47 0.86 -17.85
CA ARG A 80 -1.79 1.46 -17.65
C ARG A 80 -2.17 1.43 -16.16
N PRO A 81 -2.81 2.47 -15.61
CA PRO A 81 -3.25 2.48 -14.21
C PRO A 81 -4.11 1.28 -13.81
N GLU A 82 -4.91 0.76 -14.74
CA GLU A 82 -5.83 -0.37 -14.52
C GLU A 82 -5.08 -1.71 -14.32
N GLU A 83 -3.79 -1.77 -14.63
CA GLU A 83 -2.94 -2.92 -14.34
C GLU A 83 -2.46 -2.95 -12.88
N ILE A 84 -2.75 -1.90 -12.09
CA ILE A 84 -2.35 -1.81 -10.69
C ILE A 84 -3.58 -2.00 -9.81
N VAL A 85 -3.62 -3.12 -9.09
CA VAL A 85 -4.63 -3.38 -8.07
C VAL A 85 -4.22 -2.68 -6.78
N THR A 86 -5.00 -1.69 -6.36
CA THR A 86 -4.83 -1.05 -5.05
C THR A 86 -5.65 -1.80 -4.00
N VAL A 87 -4.99 -2.45 -3.05
CA VAL A 87 -5.66 -3.04 -1.88
C VAL A 87 -5.69 -2.00 -0.75
N ALA A 88 -6.88 -1.52 -0.36
CA ALA A 88 -7.06 -0.67 0.80
C ALA A 88 -6.92 -1.51 2.09
N VAL A 89 -5.83 -1.32 2.83
CA VAL A 89 -5.57 -2.02 4.09
C VAL A 89 -6.35 -1.34 5.20
N THR A 90 -7.41 -2.00 5.67
CA THR A 90 -8.40 -1.40 6.57
C THR A 90 -8.25 -1.86 8.01
N LYS A 91 -7.18 -2.59 8.39
CA LYS A 91 -6.96 -3.14 9.73
C LYS A 91 -7.24 -2.20 10.93
N ASN A 92 -7.07 -0.88 10.74
CA ASN A 92 -7.29 0.16 11.76
C ASN A 92 -8.49 1.10 11.45
N ALA A 93 -9.26 0.83 10.39
CA ALA A 93 -10.39 1.66 9.97
C ALA A 93 -11.67 1.34 10.76
N SER A 94 -12.57 2.31 10.94
CA SER A 94 -13.93 2.02 11.40
C SER A 94 -14.73 1.30 10.30
N MET A 95 -15.86 0.68 10.66
CA MET A 95 -16.73 0.09 9.64
C MET A 95 -17.33 1.16 8.71
N ASP A 96 -17.51 2.39 9.18
CA ASP A 96 -18.02 3.49 8.37
C ASP A 96 -17.04 3.87 7.26
N VAL A 97 -15.73 3.92 7.56
CA VAL A 97 -14.68 4.12 6.54
C VAL A 97 -14.69 3.01 5.48
N VAL A 98 -14.90 1.76 5.90
CA VAL A 98 -14.98 0.63 4.96
C VAL A 98 -16.21 0.74 4.07
N ARG A 99 -17.38 1.11 4.62
CA ARG A 99 -18.60 1.35 3.84
C ARG A 99 -18.46 2.52 2.89
N GLU A 100 -17.86 3.62 3.33
CA GLU A 100 -17.63 4.80 2.49
C GLU A 100 -16.69 4.48 1.31
N LEU A 101 -15.59 3.76 1.53
CA LEU A 101 -14.74 3.27 0.43
C LEU A 101 -15.50 2.37 -0.53
N PHE A 102 -16.35 1.48 -0.01
CA PHE A 102 -17.17 0.59 -0.84
C PHE A 102 -18.16 1.38 -1.71
N ASP A 103 -18.79 2.42 -1.14
CA ASP A 103 -19.69 3.34 -1.84
C ASP A 103 -18.97 4.21 -2.88
N LEU A 104 -17.70 4.53 -2.65
CA LEU A 104 -16.80 5.17 -3.64
C LEU A 104 -16.40 4.23 -4.79
N GLY A 105 -16.89 2.99 -4.80
CA GLY A 105 -16.61 2.01 -5.85
C GLY A 105 -15.38 1.14 -5.58
N HIS A 106 -14.72 1.29 -4.43
CA HIS A 106 -13.58 0.45 -4.07
C HIS A 106 -14.00 -1.00 -3.84
N ARG A 107 -13.17 -1.95 -4.26
CA ARG A 107 -13.48 -3.39 -4.15
C ARG A 107 -12.40 -4.23 -3.49
N HIS A 108 -11.16 -3.78 -3.38
CA HIS A 108 -10.05 -4.62 -2.91
C HIS A 108 -9.65 -4.27 -1.48
N PHE A 109 -10.16 -5.00 -0.50
CA PHE A 109 -9.93 -4.69 0.91
C PHE A 109 -8.94 -5.66 1.54
N GLY A 110 -7.97 -5.14 2.30
CA GLY A 110 -6.93 -5.93 2.96
C GLY A 110 -7.06 -5.94 4.49
N GLU A 111 -6.96 -7.12 5.08
CA GLU A 111 -7.07 -7.33 6.52
C GLU A 111 -5.91 -8.14 7.10
N ASN A 112 -5.49 -7.76 8.31
CA ASN A 112 -4.42 -8.46 9.01
C ASN A 112 -4.93 -9.62 9.88
N ARG A 113 -6.20 -9.61 10.28
CA ARG A 113 -6.76 -10.59 11.23
C ARG A 113 -7.99 -11.26 10.62
N VAL A 114 -8.01 -12.59 10.65
CA VAL A 114 -9.07 -13.41 10.04
C VAL A 114 -10.46 -13.11 10.61
N GLN A 115 -10.54 -12.86 11.93
CA GLN A 115 -11.81 -12.53 12.58
C GLN A 115 -12.36 -11.18 12.10
N GLN A 116 -11.50 -10.17 11.98
CA GLN A 116 -11.88 -8.85 11.49
C GLN A 116 -12.32 -8.91 10.02
N LEU A 117 -11.57 -9.65 9.19
CA LEU A 117 -11.94 -9.92 7.81
C LEU A 117 -13.33 -10.55 7.71
N ALA A 118 -13.59 -11.62 8.47
CA ALA A 118 -14.88 -12.29 8.46
C ALA A 118 -16.03 -11.38 8.94
N ALA A 119 -15.80 -10.58 9.98
CA ALA A 119 -16.80 -9.66 10.51
C ALA A 119 -17.17 -8.58 9.48
N ARG A 120 -16.17 -7.96 8.86
CA ARG A 120 -16.40 -6.91 7.85
C ARG A 120 -16.98 -7.45 6.55
N ALA A 121 -16.55 -8.65 6.13
CA ALA A 121 -17.16 -9.32 4.98
C ALA A 121 -18.67 -9.52 5.19
N ALA A 122 -19.06 -10.04 6.36
CA ALA A 122 -20.47 -10.22 6.70
C ALA A 122 -21.23 -8.88 6.76
N GLN A 123 -20.66 -7.85 7.39
CA GLN A 123 -21.30 -6.53 7.48
C GLN A 123 -21.47 -5.84 6.12
N VAL A 124 -20.50 -5.99 5.21
CA VAL A 124 -20.62 -5.47 3.84
C VAL A 124 -21.63 -6.28 3.03
N ASP A 125 -21.66 -7.60 3.15
CA ASP A 125 -22.67 -8.42 2.48
C ASP A 125 -24.10 -8.05 2.95
N GLU A 126 -24.30 -7.88 4.26
CA GLU A 126 -25.58 -7.42 4.81
C GLU A 126 -25.97 -6.02 4.30
N TYR A 127 -25.00 -5.10 4.20
CA TYR A 127 -25.21 -3.78 3.62
C TYR A 127 -25.62 -3.86 2.14
N ARG A 128 -24.99 -4.75 1.36
CA ARG A 128 -25.33 -4.97 -0.04
C ARG A 128 -26.71 -5.57 -0.22
N ASP A 129 -27.09 -6.53 0.62
CA ASP A 129 -28.41 -7.16 0.58
C ASP A 129 -29.52 -6.15 0.87
N ARG A 130 -29.30 -5.23 1.82
CA ARG A 130 -30.23 -4.10 2.07
C ARG A 130 -30.42 -3.20 0.85
N ILE A 131 -29.34 -2.85 0.13
CA ILE A 131 -29.41 -2.04 -1.10
C ILE A 131 -30.21 -2.78 -2.17
N ARG A 132 -29.99 -4.09 -2.31
CA ARG A 132 -30.71 -4.93 -3.28
C ARG A 132 -32.20 -5.00 -3.01
N GLU A 133 -32.60 -5.11 -1.74
CA GLU A 133 -34.01 -5.19 -1.33
C GLU A 133 -34.75 -3.85 -1.46
N HIS A 134 -34.03 -2.72 -1.36
CA HIS A 134 -34.63 -1.37 -1.37
C HIS A 134 -34.02 -0.45 -2.45
N PRO A 135 -34.14 -0.80 -3.76
CA PRO A 135 -33.53 -0.02 -4.83
C PRO A 135 -34.12 1.41 -4.96
N GLY A 136 -35.37 1.61 -4.53
CA GLY A 136 -36.13 2.86 -4.70
C GLY A 136 -35.70 4.04 -3.83
N ALA A 137 -34.90 3.84 -2.77
CA ALA A 137 -34.45 4.94 -1.91
C ALA A 137 -33.13 5.60 -2.38
N SER A 138 -32.39 4.97 -3.29
CA SER A 138 -31.08 5.46 -3.74
C SER A 138 -30.90 5.48 -5.27
N GLY A 139 -31.74 4.76 -6.03
CA GLY A 139 -31.57 4.59 -7.48
C GLY A 139 -30.26 3.90 -7.88
N ARG A 140 -29.53 3.30 -6.92
CA ARG A 140 -28.23 2.67 -7.14
C ARG A 140 -28.40 1.20 -7.49
N GLU A 141 -27.69 0.74 -8.52
CA GLU A 141 -27.50 -0.69 -8.78
C GLU A 141 -26.78 -1.34 -7.59
N THR A 142 -27.11 -2.60 -7.28
CA THR A 142 -26.42 -3.35 -6.22
C THR A 142 -24.94 -3.51 -6.60
N PRO A 143 -23.99 -2.98 -5.82
CA PRO A 143 -22.59 -3.07 -6.19
C PRO A 143 -22.06 -4.50 -6.12
N ASP A 144 -21.05 -4.81 -6.93
CA ASP A 144 -20.33 -6.10 -6.88
C ASP A 144 -19.80 -6.42 -5.49
N ARG A 145 -19.56 -7.71 -5.24
CA ARG A 145 -18.94 -8.15 -3.98
C ARG A 145 -17.52 -7.58 -3.84
N PRO A 146 -17.11 -7.22 -2.63
CA PRO A 146 -15.71 -6.89 -2.35
C PRO A 146 -14.81 -8.13 -2.52
N ASN A 147 -13.61 -7.90 -3.02
CA ASN A 147 -12.49 -8.81 -2.98
C ASN A 147 -11.74 -8.59 -1.67
N TRP A 148 -11.88 -9.51 -0.71
CA TRP A 148 -11.14 -9.47 0.55
C TRP A 148 -9.78 -10.16 0.42
N HIS A 149 -8.74 -9.53 0.94
CA HIS A 149 -7.37 -10.02 0.93
C HIS A 149 -6.91 -10.25 2.37
N MET A 150 -6.40 -11.44 2.67
CA MET A 150 -5.71 -11.70 3.93
C MET A 150 -4.24 -11.29 3.76
N VAL A 151 -3.87 -10.14 4.32
CA VAL A 151 -2.54 -9.53 4.13
C VAL A 151 -1.64 -9.61 5.36
N GLY A 152 -2.19 -9.98 6.52
CA GLY A 152 -1.41 -10.31 7.71
C GLY A 152 -1.05 -11.79 7.79
N SER A 153 -0.18 -12.16 8.73
CA SER A 153 0.24 -13.54 8.94
C SER A 153 -0.94 -14.48 9.22
N LEU A 154 -0.91 -15.67 8.61
CA LEU A 154 -1.98 -16.64 8.70
C LEU A 154 -1.58 -17.85 9.54
N GLN A 155 -2.14 -17.95 10.73
CA GLN A 155 -1.99 -19.14 11.56
C GLN A 155 -2.79 -20.31 10.99
N ARG A 156 -2.19 -21.51 10.97
CA ARG A 156 -2.81 -22.73 10.40
C ARG A 156 -4.20 -23.03 10.96
N ASN A 157 -4.42 -22.88 12.27
CA ASN A 157 -5.72 -23.08 12.91
C ASN A 157 -6.80 -22.07 12.48
N LYS A 158 -6.44 -20.98 11.80
CA LYS A 158 -7.37 -19.97 11.29
C LYS A 158 -7.62 -20.09 9.78
N VAL A 159 -6.89 -20.95 9.07
CA VAL A 159 -7.03 -21.18 7.62
C VAL A 159 -8.47 -21.46 7.23
N ARG A 160 -9.16 -22.33 7.98
CA ARG A 160 -10.57 -22.67 7.72
C ARG A 160 -11.43 -21.42 7.57
N LYS A 161 -11.26 -20.43 8.46
CA LYS A 161 -12.07 -19.20 8.46
C LYS A 161 -11.56 -18.20 7.41
N ALA A 162 -10.26 -18.15 7.17
CA ALA A 162 -9.68 -17.27 6.16
C ALA A 162 -10.21 -17.59 4.75
N ILE A 163 -10.18 -18.86 4.33
CA ILE A 163 -10.57 -19.24 2.95
C ILE A 163 -12.08 -19.18 2.68
N GLU A 164 -12.92 -19.00 3.71
CA GLU A 164 -14.36 -18.72 3.53
C GLU A 164 -14.58 -17.32 2.98
N ASN A 165 -13.70 -16.37 3.33
CA ASN A 165 -13.95 -14.94 3.16
C ASN A 165 -12.92 -14.28 2.25
N ALA A 166 -11.67 -14.76 2.24
CA ALA A 166 -10.59 -14.17 1.45
C ALA A 166 -10.62 -14.65 -0.01
N ARG A 167 -10.52 -13.70 -0.93
CA ARG A 167 -10.24 -13.88 -2.35
C ARG A 167 -8.79 -14.30 -2.58
N LEU A 168 -7.84 -13.72 -1.84
CA LEU A 168 -6.40 -13.95 -1.98
C LEU A 168 -5.71 -13.88 -0.61
N ILE A 169 -4.84 -14.84 -0.31
CA ILE A 169 -3.99 -14.84 0.91
C ILE A 169 -2.58 -14.44 0.50
N HIS A 170 -2.01 -13.41 1.11
CA HIS A 170 -0.72 -12.86 0.69
C HIS A 170 0.46 -13.42 1.48
N SER A 171 0.18 -14.09 2.61
CA SER A 171 1.16 -14.42 3.64
C SER A 171 1.53 -15.91 3.67
N LEU A 172 1.62 -16.57 2.50
CA LEU A 172 2.07 -17.97 2.50
C LEU A 172 3.59 -18.01 2.69
N ASP A 173 4.04 -18.52 3.83
CA ASP A 173 5.46 -18.50 4.23
C ASP A 173 6.08 -19.89 4.41
N SER A 174 5.28 -20.96 4.29
CA SER A 174 5.72 -22.32 4.63
C SER A 174 4.91 -23.42 3.97
N LEU A 175 5.54 -24.58 3.75
CA LEU A 175 4.86 -25.78 3.23
C LEU A 175 3.73 -26.23 4.16
N ARG A 176 3.93 -26.18 5.48
CA ARG A 176 2.92 -26.57 6.47
C ARG A 176 1.66 -25.71 6.38
N LEU A 177 1.80 -24.43 6.04
CA LEU A 177 0.66 -23.56 5.81
C LEU A 177 -0.02 -23.89 4.48
N ALA A 178 0.75 -24.17 3.42
CA ALA A 178 0.22 -24.62 2.13
C ALA A 178 -0.59 -25.91 2.27
N GLU A 179 -0.08 -26.91 3.00
CA GLU A 179 -0.76 -28.18 3.27
C GLU A 179 -2.08 -27.99 4.01
N GLU A 180 -2.13 -27.10 5.01
CA GLU A 180 -3.36 -26.78 5.72
C GLU A 180 -4.37 -26.09 4.79
N ILE A 181 -3.92 -25.14 3.96
CA ILE A 181 -4.78 -24.48 2.96
C ILE A 181 -5.32 -25.52 1.97
N GLN A 182 -4.47 -26.42 1.46
CA GLN A 182 -4.86 -27.51 0.57
C GLN A 182 -5.94 -28.39 1.20
N SER A 183 -5.72 -28.85 2.44
CA SER A 183 -6.66 -29.71 3.16
C SER A 183 -8.01 -29.03 3.39
N GLN A 184 -8.02 -27.76 3.82
CA GLN A 184 -9.27 -27.02 4.07
C GLN A 184 -9.99 -26.62 2.79
N SER A 185 -9.25 -26.37 1.70
CA SER A 185 -9.81 -26.00 0.40
C SER A 185 -10.43 -27.22 -0.30
N ALA A 186 -9.79 -28.39 -0.20
CA ALA A 186 -10.30 -29.66 -0.69
C ALA A 186 -11.65 -30.04 -0.04
N LYS A 187 -11.79 -29.83 1.28
CA LYS A 187 -13.06 -30.05 2.01
C LYS A 187 -14.22 -29.19 1.52
N ARG A 188 -13.94 -28.12 0.77
CA ARG A 188 -14.93 -27.17 0.24
C ARG A 188 -15.10 -27.22 -1.26
N ASP A 189 -14.36 -28.10 -1.94
CA ASP A 189 -14.32 -28.16 -3.41
C ASP A 189 -14.03 -26.78 -4.05
N ARG A 190 -13.08 -26.04 -3.46
CA ARG A 190 -12.65 -24.73 -3.96
C ARG A 190 -11.13 -24.68 -4.08
N VAL A 191 -10.64 -23.85 -4.99
CA VAL A 191 -9.23 -23.52 -5.09
C VAL A 191 -8.99 -22.22 -4.35
N THR A 192 -8.07 -22.24 -3.38
CA THR A 192 -7.62 -21.03 -2.70
C THR A 192 -6.41 -20.45 -3.41
N GLU A 193 -6.47 -19.17 -3.73
CA GLU A 193 -5.36 -18.45 -4.34
C GLU A 193 -4.47 -17.82 -3.27
N VAL A 194 -3.15 -17.92 -3.46
CA VAL A 194 -2.15 -17.48 -2.49
C VAL A 194 -0.99 -16.75 -3.17
N LEU A 195 -0.34 -15.85 -2.44
CA LEU A 195 0.98 -15.32 -2.76
C LEU A 195 1.98 -15.85 -1.73
N ILE A 196 3.19 -16.14 -2.19
CA ILE A 196 4.30 -16.50 -1.31
C ILE A 196 4.90 -15.22 -0.74
N GLU A 197 4.92 -15.09 0.57
CA GLU A 197 5.57 -13.98 1.28
C GLU A 197 7.08 -14.24 1.33
N VAL A 198 7.87 -13.34 0.77
CA VAL A 198 9.33 -13.48 0.64
C VAL A 198 10.05 -12.47 1.52
N ASN A 199 11.01 -12.94 2.30
CA ASN A 199 11.89 -12.13 3.13
C ASN A 199 13.26 -11.97 2.47
N PHE A 200 13.74 -10.72 2.38
CA PHE A 200 14.99 -10.32 1.72
C PHE A 200 16.13 -9.93 2.67
N GLY A 201 15.99 -10.20 3.97
CA GLY A 201 17.01 -9.92 5.00
C GLY A 201 16.50 -9.08 6.17
N GLU A 202 15.18 -8.91 6.30
CA GLU A 202 14.59 -8.14 7.39
C GLU A 202 14.57 -8.95 8.69
N GLU A 203 14.84 -8.27 9.82
CA GLU A 203 14.74 -8.86 11.17
C GLU A 203 13.29 -9.27 11.53
N GLN A 204 12.31 -8.80 10.77
CA GLN A 204 10.89 -9.06 11.01
C GLN A 204 10.55 -10.55 10.84
N LYS A 205 9.67 -11.04 11.72
CA LYS A 205 9.19 -12.42 11.74
C LYS A 205 8.12 -12.64 10.66
N GLY A 206 8.54 -13.05 9.47
CA GLY A 206 7.62 -13.41 8.39
C GLY A 206 8.34 -13.72 7.09
N GLY A 207 7.67 -14.50 6.23
CA GLY A 207 8.14 -14.84 4.90
C GLY A 207 9.22 -15.92 4.82
N ILE A 208 9.32 -16.52 3.64
CA ILE A 208 10.36 -17.48 3.29
C ILE A 208 11.56 -16.74 2.70
N ALA A 209 12.78 -17.20 2.99
CA ALA A 209 13.98 -16.64 2.38
C ALA A 209 13.93 -16.80 0.84
N ALA A 210 14.32 -15.76 0.10
CA ALA A 210 14.29 -15.75 -1.37
C ALA A 210 14.86 -17.03 -2.04
N PRO A 211 16.02 -17.59 -1.62
CA PRO A 211 16.55 -18.81 -2.23
C PRO A 211 15.68 -20.06 -2.07
N ALA A 212 14.77 -20.08 -1.09
CA ALA A 212 13.91 -21.23 -0.79
C ALA A 212 12.54 -21.17 -1.50
N VAL A 213 12.19 -20.04 -2.13
CA VAL A 213 10.90 -19.83 -2.82
C VAL A 213 10.67 -20.89 -3.90
N ARG A 214 11.67 -21.14 -4.76
CA ARG A 214 11.55 -22.11 -5.86
C ARG A 214 11.28 -23.53 -5.33
N HIS A 215 11.94 -23.91 -4.23
CA HIS A 215 11.74 -25.23 -3.62
C HIS A 215 10.32 -25.37 -3.06
N LEU A 216 9.80 -24.34 -2.39
CA LEU A 216 8.42 -24.34 -1.89
C LEU A 216 7.40 -24.49 -3.05
N VAL A 217 7.59 -23.73 -4.14
CA VAL A 217 6.73 -23.83 -5.33
C VAL A 217 6.74 -25.25 -5.91
N ASP A 218 7.91 -25.88 -6.01
CA ASP A 218 8.06 -27.26 -6.49
C ASP A 218 7.30 -28.26 -5.61
N GLN A 219 7.45 -28.14 -4.28
CA GLN A 219 6.72 -28.98 -3.31
C GLN A 219 5.19 -28.82 -3.39
N MET A 220 4.71 -27.65 -3.81
CA MET A 220 3.29 -27.37 -4.01
C MET A 220 2.75 -27.85 -5.35
N GLY A 221 3.59 -28.32 -6.28
CA GLY A 221 3.20 -28.63 -7.67
C GLY A 221 2.11 -29.70 -7.81
N SER A 222 1.90 -30.54 -6.79
CA SER A 222 0.84 -31.57 -6.75
C SER A 222 -0.44 -31.12 -6.02
N MET A 223 -0.47 -29.92 -5.45
CA MET A 223 -1.62 -29.40 -4.71
C MET A 223 -2.69 -28.88 -5.68
N LEU A 224 -3.87 -29.53 -5.69
CA LEU A 224 -4.95 -29.20 -6.63
C LEU A 224 -5.86 -28.06 -6.18
N ASN A 225 -5.91 -27.79 -4.87
CA ASN A 225 -6.83 -26.85 -4.22
C ASN A 225 -6.13 -25.60 -3.67
N VAL A 226 -4.83 -25.46 -3.95
CA VAL A 226 -4.05 -24.24 -3.68
C VAL A 226 -3.38 -23.81 -4.96
N ARG A 227 -3.54 -22.54 -5.32
CA ARG A 227 -2.91 -21.95 -6.50
C ARG A 227 -2.04 -20.78 -6.09
N VAL A 228 -0.73 -20.95 -6.29
CA VAL A 228 0.20 -19.82 -6.21
C VAL A 228 -0.10 -18.87 -7.38
N ARG A 229 -0.37 -17.61 -7.06
CA ARG A 229 -0.59 -16.51 -8.02
C ARG A 229 0.61 -15.60 -8.18
N GLY A 230 1.58 -15.72 -7.28
CA GLY A 230 2.85 -15.01 -7.36
C GLY A 230 3.43 -14.72 -6.00
N LEU A 231 4.10 -13.58 -5.87
CA LEU A 231 4.92 -13.25 -4.71
C LEU A 231 4.39 -12.01 -4.00
N MET A 232 4.73 -11.93 -2.72
CA MET A 232 4.51 -10.78 -1.87
C MET A 232 5.80 -10.45 -1.13
N CYS A 233 6.15 -9.17 -1.03
CA CYS A 233 7.17 -8.72 -0.10
C CYS A 233 6.81 -7.38 0.54
N MET A 234 7.60 -7.03 1.55
CA MET A 234 7.65 -5.71 2.17
C MET A 234 9.10 -5.24 2.13
N ALA A 235 9.31 -3.98 1.79
CA ALA A 235 10.62 -3.35 1.98
C ALA A 235 10.85 -3.05 3.47
N PRO A 236 12.12 -2.93 3.89
CA PRO A 236 12.48 -2.39 5.19
C PRO A 236 11.79 -1.06 5.47
N ASN A 237 11.42 -0.82 6.72
CA ASN A 237 10.90 0.48 7.16
C ASN A 237 12.07 1.45 7.37
N THR A 238 12.53 2.05 6.29
CA THR A 238 13.67 2.98 6.23
C THR A 238 13.36 4.12 5.26
N GLU A 239 14.16 5.18 5.30
CA GLU A 239 14.15 6.26 4.30
C GLU A 239 15.20 6.03 3.19
N ASP A 240 16.00 4.96 3.30
CA ASP A 240 16.99 4.58 2.28
C ASP A 240 16.31 4.04 1.02
N GLU A 241 16.04 4.94 0.06
CA GLU A 241 15.45 4.63 -1.24
C GLU A 241 16.21 3.55 -2.01
N ALA A 242 17.54 3.47 -1.88
CA ALA A 242 18.34 2.47 -2.58
C ALA A 242 18.09 1.08 -2.00
N LEU A 243 17.97 0.97 -0.67
CA LEU A 243 17.63 -0.29 0.00
C LEU A 243 16.21 -0.76 -0.33
N ILE A 244 15.24 0.15 -0.33
CA ILE A 244 13.85 -0.13 -0.71
C ILE A 244 13.78 -0.62 -2.15
N ARG A 245 14.38 0.12 -3.10
CA ARG A 245 14.41 -0.25 -4.52
C ARG A 245 15.06 -1.61 -4.74
N ASN A 246 16.22 -1.83 -4.13
CA ASN A 246 16.92 -3.12 -4.22
C ASN A 246 16.06 -4.29 -3.70
N THR A 247 15.25 -4.07 -2.66
CA THR A 247 14.32 -5.10 -2.16
C THR A 247 13.23 -5.43 -3.20
N PHE A 248 12.65 -4.42 -3.84
CA PHE A 248 11.64 -4.64 -4.87
C PHE A 248 12.21 -5.25 -6.15
N ASP A 249 13.38 -4.82 -6.60
CA ASP A 249 14.06 -5.40 -7.76
C ASP A 249 14.39 -6.87 -7.52
N ARG A 250 14.94 -7.23 -6.36
CA ARG A 250 15.18 -8.64 -5.99
C ARG A 250 13.89 -9.45 -5.92
N CYS A 251 12.79 -8.86 -5.46
CA CYS A 251 11.49 -9.54 -5.46
C CYS A 251 10.98 -9.81 -6.88
N ARG A 252 11.12 -8.84 -7.78
CA ARG A 252 10.80 -9.01 -9.20
C ARG A 252 11.65 -10.09 -9.86
N GLU A 253 12.96 -10.13 -9.58
CA GLU A 253 13.85 -11.17 -10.12
C GLU A 253 13.38 -12.57 -9.70
N VAL A 254 13.10 -12.77 -8.42
CA VAL A 254 12.59 -14.06 -7.91
C VAL A 254 11.21 -14.39 -8.51
N PHE A 255 10.35 -13.38 -8.70
CA PHE A 255 9.06 -13.55 -9.36
C PHE A 255 9.22 -14.06 -10.79
N GLU A 256 10.09 -13.44 -11.60
CA GLU A 256 10.35 -13.86 -12.98
C GLU A 256 11.02 -15.24 -13.06
N ASP A 257 11.90 -15.57 -12.11
CA ASP A 257 12.52 -16.90 -12.04
C ASP A 257 11.49 -17.99 -11.71
N VAL A 258 10.57 -17.72 -10.78
CA VAL A 258 9.44 -18.62 -10.51
C VAL A 258 8.55 -18.76 -11.75
N ARG A 259 8.22 -17.66 -12.45
CA ARG A 259 7.42 -17.73 -13.70
C ARG A 259 8.05 -18.64 -14.75
N LYS A 260 9.37 -18.54 -14.96
CA LYS A 260 10.09 -19.38 -15.94
C LYS A 260 10.16 -20.85 -15.54
N PHE A 261 10.09 -21.13 -14.24
CA PHE A 261 10.22 -22.50 -13.71
C PHE A 261 8.95 -23.32 -13.84
N ILE A 262 7.77 -22.70 -13.74
CA ILE A 262 6.48 -23.41 -13.77
C ILE A 262 5.96 -23.49 -15.21
N ARG A 263 5.46 -24.66 -15.63
CA ARG A 263 4.93 -24.88 -17.00
C ARG A 263 3.75 -23.98 -17.36
N GLU A 264 2.94 -23.61 -16.37
CA GLU A 264 1.78 -22.73 -16.53
C GLU A 264 2.11 -21.35 -15.96
N SER A 265 3.13 -20.72 -16.52
CA SER A 265 3.70 -19.45 -16.06
C SER A 265 2.68 -18.30 -15.99
N ASP A 266 1.62 -18.35 -16.81
CA ASP A 266 0.51 -17.39 -16.78
C ASP A 266 -0.31 -17.43 -15.49
N ARG A 267 -0.16 -18.48 -14.67
CA ARG A 267 -0.78 -18.54 -13.33
C ARG A 267 -0.04 -17.68 -12.30
N ILE A 268 1.21 -17.33 -12.58
CA ILE A 268 2.05 -16.50 -11.73
C ILE A 268 2.07 -15.10 -12.33
N ASP A 269 1.14 -14.27 -11.87
CA ASP A 269 0.81 -12.99 -12.46
C ASP A 269 0.56 -11.89 -11.43
N VAL A 270 0.80 -12.13 -10.13
CA VAL A 270 0.64 -11.13 -9.06
C VAL A 270 1.97 -10.90 -8.35
N LEU A 271 2.45 -9.65 -8.39
CA LEU A 271 3.59 -9.17 -7.63
C LEU A 271 3.11 -8.12 -6.64
N SER A 272 2.92 -8.54 -5.39
CA SER A 272 2.38 -7.72 -4.31
C SER A 272 3.49 -7.06 -3.50
N MET A 273 3.76 -5.80 -3.75
CA MET A 273 4.76 -5.02 -3.01
C MET A 273 4.41 -3.53 -3.06
N GLY A 274 4.91 -2.77 -2.10
CA GLY A 274 4.55 -1.36 -1.94
C GLY A 274 3.39 -1.14 -0.95
N MET A 275 3.62 -0.20 -0.05
CA MET A 275 2.76 0.32 1.00
C MET A 275 2.71 1.85 0.92
N SER A 276 2.02 2.50 1.86
CA SER A 276 1.75 3.95 1.83
C SER A 276 2.95 4.86 1.51
N ASN A 277 4.17 4.46 1.89
CA ASN A 277 5.38 5.28 1.78
C ASN A 277 6.23 4.97 0.54
N ASP A 278 5.99 3.84 -0.13
CA ASP A 278 6.91 3.31 -1.16
C ASP A 278 6.18 2.67 -2.35
N PHE A 279 4.85 2.79 -2.44
CA PHE A 279 4.07 2.14 -3.49
C PHE A 279 4.38 2.68 -4.89
N GLU A 280 4.74 3.95 -5.05
CA GLU A 280 5.15 4.48 -6.35
C GLU A 280 6.44 3.82 -6.84
N MET A 281 7.42 3.69 -5.94
CA MET A 281 8.67 3.00 -6.24
C MET A 281 8.41 1.53 -6.54
N ALA A 282 7.54 0.88 -5.79
CA ALA A 282 7.13 -0.51 -6.02
C ALA A 282 6.51 -0.69 -7.42
N ILE A 283 5.62 0.21 -7.85
CA ILE A 283 4.99 0.18 -9.19
C ILE A 283 6.06 0.33 -10.27
N GLU A 284 7.01 1.25 -10.10
CA GLU A 284 8.16 1.43 -10.99
C GLU A 284 9.07 0.20 -11.05
N CYS A 285 9.17 -0.55 -9.94
CA CYS A 285 9.87 -1.83 -9.88
C CYS A 285 9.00 -3.00 -10.38
N GLY A 286 7.79 -2.76 -10.90
CA GLY A 286 6.95 -3.78 -11.55
C GLY A 286 5.81 -4.34 -10.69
N ALA A 287 5.52 -3.78 -9.51
CA ALA A 287 4.37 -4.19 -8.71
C ALA A 287 3.07 -4.02 -9.51
N ASN A 288 2.18 -5.00 -9.45
CA ASN A 288 0.84 -4.90 -10.02
C ASN A 288 -0.26 -5.04 -8.97
N LEU A 289 0.12 -5.21 -7.71
CA LEU A 289 -0.76 -5.09 -6.57
C LEU A 289 -0.02 -4.37 -5.44
N ILE A 290 -0.58 -3.27 -4.95
CA ILE A 290 -0.06 -2.49 -3.83
C ILE A 290 -1.00 -2.58 -2.62
N ARG A 291 -0.49 -2.31 -1.42
CA ARG A 291 -1.25 -2.43 -0.16
C ARG A 291 -1.21 -1.12 0.63
N VAL A 292 -2.21 -0.26 0.44
CA VAL A 292 -2.19 1.11 0.98
C VAL A 292 -3.12 1.23 2.19
N GLY A 293 -2.55 1.62 3.33
CA GLY A 293 -3.27 1.80 4.60
C GLY A 293 -3.50 3.27 4.90
N ASN A 294 -2.69 3.84 5.80
CA ASN A 294 -2.85 5.20 6.34
C ASN A 294 -3.07 6.29 5.27
N ALA A 295 -2.42 6.19 4.10
CA ALA A 295 -2.61 7.17 3.03
C ALA A 295 -4.05 7.20 2.47
N ILE A 296 -4.82 6.12 2.64
CA ILE A 296 -6.26 6.08 2.33
C ILE A 296 -7.07 6.29 3.61
N VAL A 297 -6.95 5.37 4.58
CA VAL A 297 -7.89 5.29 5.71
C VAL A 297 -7.64 6.34 6.80
N GLY A 298 -6.50 7.03 6.75
CA GLY A 298 -6.05 7.95 7.81
C GLY A 298 -5.35 7.21 8.95
N ASP A 299 -4.95 7.97 9.97
CA ASP A 299 -4.37 7.42 11.18
C ASP A 299 -5.40 6.62 11.99
N PRO A 300 -4.96 5.66 12.82
CA PRO A 300 -5.87 4.94 13.69
C PRO A 300 -6.68 5.92 14.53
N VAL A 301 -8.01 5.77 14.53
CA VAL A 301 -8.83 6.48 15.51
C VAL A 301 -8.47 5.88 16.86
N VAL A 302 -7.72 6.63 17.67
CA VAL A 302 -7.59 6.32 19.09
C VAL A 302 -8.95 6.67 19.67
N GLU A 303 -9.79 5.68 19.91
CA GLU A 303 -10.94 5.89 20.79
C GLU A 303 -10.35 6.32 22.14
N SER A 304 -10.56 7.58 22.51
CA SER A 304 -10.26 8.07 23.86
C SER A 304 -11.14 7.27 24.80
N GLY A 305 -10.57 6.21 25.37
CA GLY A 305 -11.19 5.44 26.43
C GLY A 305 -11.29 6.35 27.66
N ASP A 306 -12.43 7.00 27.82
CA ASP A 306 -12.91 7.46 29.11
C ASP A 306 -13.36 6.21 29.90
N ASP A 307 -12.39 5.39 30.30
CA ASP A 307 -12.52 4.41 31.37
C ASP A 307 -11.42 4.74 32.38
N GLU A 308 -11.59 5.85 33.11
CA GLU A 308 -10.96 5.93 34.42
C GLU A 308 -11.66 4.93 35.35
N PRO A 309 -10.95 3.95 35.93
CA PRO A 309 -11.55 3.07 36.92
C PRO A 309 -11.91 3.89 38.16
N THR A 310 -13.20 3.99 38.47
CA THR A 310 -13.68 4.50 39.76
C THR A 310 -13.14 3.63 40.90
N PRO A 311 -12.45 4.20 41.90
CA PRO A 311 -11.92 3.43 43.01
C PRO A 311 -12.99 3.24 44.08
N GLU A 312 -13.88 2.26 43.89
CA GLU A 312 -14.73 1.75 44.97
C GLU A 312 -14.80 0.22 44.89
N ASP A 313 -13.79 -0.42 45.47
CA ASP A 313 -13.89 -1.70 46.17
C ASP A 313 -12.59 -1.90 46.97
N ALA A 314 -12.44 -1.08 48.01
CA ALA A 314 -11.45 -1.28 49.07
C ALA A 314 -12.15 -1.06 50.41
N THR A 315 -13.00 -2.02 50.80
CA THR A 315 -13.34 -2.24 52.21
C THR A 315 -13.36 -3.74 52.47
N ASP A 316 -12.36 -4.12 53.25
CA ASP A 316 -12.22 -5.38 54.01
C ASP A 316 -13.28 -5.43 55.13
#